data_AF-A0A2V8VR23-F1
#
_entry.id   AF-A0A2V8VR23-F1
#
_cell.length_a   1.000
_cell.length_b   1.000
_cell.length_c   1.000
_cell.angle_alpha   90.00
_cell.angle_beta   90.00
_cell.angle_gamma   90.00
#
_symmetry.space_group_name_H-M   'P 1'
#
loop_
_entity.id
_entity.type
_entity.pdbx_description
1 polymer ?
#
loop_
_entity_poly.entity_id
_entity_poly.type
_entity_poly.pdbx_seq_one_letter_code
_entity_poly.pdbx_strand_id
1 'polypeptide(L)'
;GKPCHPNDATSQAAFDARMDALGYDRSFSSTDGDSPAVLGNRIAAAVIARGQTDGSNEGAGLCYPDDTGYSPVNPALIFKLPGVGSIVDPNRWQPLAFDFYVTQNGIPIGQSIQKFVGVGWADVTPFALGPEDVNPESGLPLDPGPQPRLGGVGDEVLKDAMVELIRLSSRIDTSQNQVIDISPGVLFNNSLGADDGTGHPMNPSTKEPYAPEVVNRADYQRVVTEFWADGPRSETPPGHWNVIANFVSDHPLMRHNKRLGGKGKPLGDLEWDVKVYLALNGAVHDAAIWAWGNKNVYDSSRPITLIRYMAGLGQSSDPSLGSYHPDGLPLVPDLIELITPETTQPGGRHADLAGHEGEIAIRAWRGSPPDPTTQTGGVVWKRGVQWMPYMPKNFVTPPFPGYTSGHSTFSRSAAEVLAAITGTPFFPGGLGSFVATENEYLAIEHGPGQTVELQWATYYDAADQAGISRRFGGIHPYYDDYPSRITGSLIGKKAWARVQLFYGSKSVALGEPGRHRGPGSIRAE
;
A
#
# COMPACT_ATOMS: atom_id res chain seq x y z
N GLY A 1 17.71 15.80 19.37
CA GLY A 1 17.25 14.53 18.79
C GLY A 1 16.68 14.82 17.41
N LYS A 2 16.57 13.82 16.52
CA LYS A 2 15.74 13.98 15.31
C LYS A 2 14.30 14.31 15.77
N PRO A 3 13.58 15.24 15.12
CA PRO A 3 12.19 15.50 15.46
C PRO A 3 11.36 14.22 15.29
N CYS A 4 10.45 13.93 16.22
CA CYS A 4 9.58 12.74 16.15
C CYS A 4 8.75 12.73 14.86
N HIS A 5 8.39 13.94 14.38
CA HIS A 5 7.70 14.14 13.11
C HIS A 5 8.59 15.00 12.20
N PRO A 6 9.02 14.48 11.04
CA PRO A 6 9.96 15.18 10.17
C PRO A 6 9.45 16.52 9.62
N ASN A 7 8.14 16.80 9.73
CA ASN A 7 7.49 18.00 9.21
C ASN A 7 6.71 18.81 10.27
N ASP A 8 6.93 18.62 11.58
CA ASP A 8 6.11 19.30 12.62
C ASP A 8 6.08 20.83 12.46
N ALA A 9 7.25 21.44 12.30
CA ALA A 9 7.43 22.88 12.24
C ALA A 9 6.82 23.44 10.95
N THR A 10 6.95 22.71 9.85
CA THR A 10 6.32 23.07 8.56
C THR A 10 4.81 23.03 8.67
N SER A 11 4.24 21.95 9.24
CA SER A 11 2.80 21.82 9.44
C SER A 11 2.26 22.86 10.42
N GLN A 12 2.91 23.08 11.55
CA GLN A 12 2.51 24.08 12.54
C GLN A 12 2.53 25.49 11.95
N ALA A 13 3.58 25.85 11.19
CA ALA A 13 3.65 27.14 10.52
C ALA A 13 2.51 27.33 9.50
N ALA A 14 2.13 26.28 8.78
CA ALA A 14 1.00 26.31 7.86
C ALA A 14 -0.34 26.47 8.58
N PHE A 15 -0.56 25.76 9.68
CA PHE A 15 -1.76 25.90 10.52
C PHE A 15 -1.85 27.29 11.13
N ASP A 16 -0.74 27.81 11.67
CA ASP A 16 -0.66 29.14 12.25
C ASP A 16 -1.00 30.23 11.23
N ALA A 17 -0.37 30.18 10.05
CA ALA A 17 -0.64 31.12 8.97
C ALA A 17 -2.12 31.07 8.53
N ARG A 18 -2.73 29.88 8.53
CA ARG A 18 -4.15 29.72 8.20
C ARG A 18 -5.06 30.29 9.28
N MET A 19 -4.75 30.07 10.56
CA MET A 19 -5.50 30.65 11.68
C MET A 19 -5.41 32.18 11.68
N ASP A 20 -4.22 32.74 11.48
CA ASP A 20 -3.99 34.18 11.38
C ASP A 20 -4.78 34.79 10.21
N ALA A 21 -4.76 34.15 9.03
CA ALA A 21 -5.50 34.61 7.86
C ALA A 21 -7.02 34.59 8.05
N LEU A 22 -7.52 33.73 8.94
CA LEU A 22 -8.95 33.65 9.30
C LEU A 22 -9.31 34.53 10.52
N GLY A 23 -8.33 35.20 11.13
CA GLY A 23 -8.53 36.07 12.30
C GLY A 23 -8.75 35.33 13.61
N TYR A 24 -8.28 34.08 13.73
CA TYR A 24 -8.40 33.29 14.96
C TYR A 24 -7.25 33.56 15.93
N ASP A 25 -7.56 33.60 17.23
CA ASP A 25 -6.56 33.69 18.30
C ASP A 25 -5.93 32.31 18.57
N ARG A 26 -4.67 32.15 18.16
CA ARG A 26 -3.87 30.93 18.36
C ARG A 26 -3.53 30.66 19.82
N SER A 27 -3.59 31.68 20.68
CA SER A 27 -3.27 31.55 22.11
C SER A 27 -4.45 31.04 22.94
N PHE A 28 -5.65 31.01 22.36
CA PHE A 28 -6.86 30.60 23.06
C PHE A 28 -6.92 29.08 23.27
N SER A 29 -6.65 28.63 24.50
CA SER A 29 -6.57 27.21 24.86
C SER A 29 -7.62 26.76 25.89
N SER A 30 -8.58 27.62 26.25
CA SER A 30 -9.59 27.27 27.26
C SER A 30 -10.48 26.10 26.79
N THR A 31 -10.80 25.22 27.73
CA THR A 31 -11.76 24.11 27.56
C THR A 31 -13.08 24.36 28.32
N ASP A 32 -13.21 25.53 28.96
CA ASP A 32 -14.35 25.92 29.79
C ASP A 32 -15.33 26.83 29.00
N GLY A 33 -16.62 26.49 29.04
CA GLY A 33 -17.70 27.22 28.36
C GLY A 33 -18.20 26.59 27.06
N ASP A 34 -18.98 27.34 26.29
CA ASP A 34 -19.79 26.82 25.17
C ASP A 34 -19.42 27.38 23.80
N SER A 35 -18.28 28.06 23.66
CA SER A 35 -17.85 28.60 22.36
C SER A 35 -17.35 27.49 21.42
N PRO A 36 -17.38 27.69 20.08
CA PRO A 36 -16.81 26.73 19.13
C PRO A 36 -15.33 26.45 19.35
N ALA A 37 -14.54 27.47 19.70
CA ALA A 37 -13.11 27.31 20.00
C ALA A 37 -12.89 26.43 21.23
N VAL A 38 -13.71 26.64 22.27
CA VAL A 38 -13.70 25.80 23.47
C VAL A 38 -14.05 24.35 23.16
N LEU A 39 -15.06 24.11 22.29
CA LEU A 39 -15.39 22.76 21.82
C LEU A 39 -14.22 22.12 21.07
N GLY A 40 -13.57 22.85 20.17
CA GLY A 40 -12.38 22.39 19.45
C GLY A 40 -11.25 21.99 20.39
N ASN A 41 -10.97 22.82 21.41
CA ASN A 41 -9.96 22.51 22.43
C ASN A 41 -10.30 21.26 23.25
N ARG A 42 -11.58 21.04 23.58
CA ARG A 42 -12.01 19.79 24.24
C ARG A 42 -11.83 18.56 23.35
N ILE A 43 -12.14 18.66 22.07
CA ILE A 43 -11.92 17.56 21.11
C ILE A 43 -10.43 17.25 21.01
N ALA A 44 -9.58 18.27 20.84
CA ALA A 44 -8.13 18.10 20.78
C ALA A 44 -7.59 17.45 22.06
N ALA A 45 -7.99 17.93 23.24
CA ALA A 45 -7.59 17.35 24.52
C ALA A 45 -8.00 15.87 24.66
N ALA A 46 -9.20 15.52 24.21
CA ALA A 46 -9.68 14.13 24.24
C ALA A 46 -8.89 13.22 23.29
N VAL A 47 -8.54 13.68 22.09
CA VAL A 47 -7.73 12.92 21.12
C VAL A 47 -6.31 12.73 21.64
N ILE A 48 -5.68 13.79 22.18
CA ILE A 48 -4.33 13.70 22.77
C ILE A 48 -4.32 12.73 23.95
N ALA A 49 -5.30 12.82 24.84
CA ALA A 49 -5.40 11.89 25.97
C ALA A 49 -5.61 10.44 25.52
N ARG A 50 -6.32 10.23 24.41
CA ARG A 50 -6.51 8.90 23.82
C ARG A 50 -5.20 8.33 23.32
N GLY A 51 -4.46 9.07 22.49
CA GLY A 51 -3.19 8.63 21.92
C GLY A 51 -2.09 8.31 22.94
N GLN A 52 -2.12 8.95 24.10
CA GLN A 52 -1.23 8.61 25.22
C GLN A 52 -1.40 7.18 25.76
N THR A 53 -2.53 6.52 25.47
CA THR A 53 -2.90 5.21 26.05
C THR A 53 -3.38 4.21 25.01
N ASP A 54 -3.29 4.53 23.72
CA ASP A 54 -3.86 3.68 22.68
C ASP A 54 -2.91 2.57 22.20
N GLY A 55 -1.64 2.57 22.61
CA GLY A 55 -0.63 1.58 22.18
C GLY A 55 0.29 2.07 21.05
N SER A 56 0.10 3.29 20.52
CA SER A 56 0.97 3.87 19.48
C SER A 56 2.34 4.30 20.00
N ASN A 57 2.50 4.42 21.32
CA ASN A 57 3.69 5.00 21.97
C ASN A 57 4.00 6.43 21.50
N GLU A 58 2.97 7.26 21.28
CA GLU A 58 3.14 8.68 20.92
C GLU A 58 3.23 9.66 22.11
N GLY A 59 3.15 9.14 23.34
CA GLY A 59 3.11 9.94 24.57
C GLY A 59 4.30 10.90 24.74
N ALA A 60 4.18 11.85 25.68
CA ALA A 60 5.18 12.90 25.87
C ALA A 60 6.61 12.34 26.06
N GLY A 61 7.52 12.70 25.14
CA GLY A 61 8.92 12.24 25.13
C GLY A 61 9.15 10.90 24.41
N LEU A 62 8.08 10.24 23.96
CA LEU A 62 8.12 9.08 23.09
C LEU A 62 7.97 9.55 21.63
N CYS A 63 8.68 8.91 20.71
CA CYS A 63 8.61 9.17 19.27
C CYS A 63 8.21 7.88 18.53
N TYR A 64 7.11 7.24 18.94
CA TYR A 64 6.69 5.93 18.42
C TYR A 64 7.82 4.88 18.51
N PRO A 65 8.53 4.74 19.66
CA PRO A 65 9.59 3.76 19.79
C PRO A 65 9.04 2.35 19.57
N ASP A 66 9.84 1.54 18.88
CA ASP A 66 9.65 0.09 18.90
C ASP A 66 10.05 -0.44 20.28
N ASP A 67 9.07 -0.98 21.00
CA ASP A 67 9.20 -1.62 22.31
C ASP A 67 8.92 -3.13 22.26
N THR A 68 8.74 -3.71 21.06
CA THR A 68 8.44 -5.14 20.90
C THR A 68 9.69 -6.01 20.99
N GLY A 69 10.88 -5.39 20.90
CA GLY A 69 12.17 -6.09 20.88
C GLY A 69 12.45 -6.82 19.57
N TYR A 70 11.78 -6.45 18.47
CA TYR A 70 11.97 -7.09 17.17
C TYR A 70 13.41 -6.92 16.65
N SER A 71 13.95 -8.00 16.10
CA SER A 71 15.18 -7.99 15.33
C SER A 71 15.03 -8.92 14.14
N PRO A 72 15.39 -8.48 12.91
CA PRO A 72 15.38 -9.36 11.77
C PRO A 72 16.37 -10.51 12.00
N VAL A 73 15.98 -11.72 11.61
CA VAL A 73 16.86 -12.90 11.70
C VAL A 73 17.94 -12.89 10.62
N ASN A 74 17.66 -12.24 9.48
CA ASN A 74 18.57 -12.17 8.36
C ASN A 74 19.48 -10.94 8.45
N PRO A 75 20.79 -11.09 8.15
CA PRO A 75 21.68 -9.97 7.87
C PRO A 75 21.18 -9.15 6.67
N ALA A 76 21.49 -7.85 6.67
CA ALA A 76 21.00 -6.95 5.64
C ALA A 76 21.47 -7.31 4.23
N LEU A 77 20.56 -7.21 3.25
CA LEU A 77 20.85 -7.37 1.84
C LEU A 77 21.50 -6.11 1.28
N ILE A 78 22.78 -6.20 0.92
CA ILE A 78 23.44 -5.18 0.10
C ILE A 78 22.97 -5.37 -1.35
N PHE A 79 21.82 -4.80 -1.71
CA PHE A 79 21.15 -5.06 -2.99
C PHE A 79 21.97 -4.62 -4.22
N LYS A 80 22.96 -3.73 -4.02
CA LYS A 80 23.93 -3.31 -5.05
C LYS A 80 24.89 -4.44 -5.47
N LEU A 81 25.00 -5.51 -4.68
CA LEU A 81 25.79 -6.70 -4.99
C LEU A 81 24.89 -7.85 -5.48
N PRO A 82 25.39 -8.77 -6.33
CA PRO A 82 24.66 -9.98 -6.71
C PRO A 82 24.40 -10.91 -5.52
N GLY A 83 23.26 -11.59 -5.54
CA GLY A 83 22.87 -12.61 -4.57
C GLY A 83 22.16 -12.02 -3.35
N VAL A 84 22.14 -12.80 -2.26
CA VAL A 84 21.48 -12.44 -0.99
C VAL A 84 22.41 -12.37 0.23
N GLY A 85 23.73 -12.46 0.00
CA GLY A 85 24.73 -12.51 1.07
C GLY A 85 24.58 -13.75 1.95
N SER A 86 24.99 -13.64 3.21
CA SER A 86 24.91 -14.71 4.21
C SER A 86 23.52 -14.78 4.84
N ILE A 87 22.51 -15.08 4.03
CA ILE A 87 21.13 -15.24 4.48
C ILE A 87 21.01 -16.42 5.47
N VAL A 88 20.15 -16.29 6.49
CA VAL A 88 19.93 -17.32 7.51
C VAL A 88 18.66 -18.12 7.20
N ASP A 89 17.56 -17.42 6.86
CA ASP A 89 16.28 -18.02 6.51
C ASP A 89 15.64 -17.27 5.33
N PRO A 90 15.53 -17.87 4.13
CA PRO A 90 14.98 -17.19 2.95
C PRO A 90 13.50 -16.83 3.08
N ASN A 91 12.76 -17.48 3.98
CA ASN A 91 11.33 -17.21 4.21
C ASN A 91 11.10 -16.01 5.15
N ARG A 92 12.15 -15.48 5.78
CA ARG A 92 12.08 -14.37 6.74
C ARG A 92 12.54 -13.06 6.13
N TRP A 93 12.02 -11.94 6.61
CA TRP A 93 12.38 -10.62 6.08
C TRP A 93 13.88 -10.35 6.17
N GLN A 94 14.41 -9.74 5.11
CA GLN A 94 15.79 -9.31 5.02
C GLN A 94 15.82 -7.79 4.80
N PRO A 95 16.34 -7.00 5.75
CA PRO A 95 16.39 -5.54 5.59
C PRO A 95 17.37 -5.17 4.48
N LEU A 96 17.08 -4.13 3.69
CA LEU A 96 18.00 -3.67 2.66
C LEU A 96 19.06 -2.72 3.24
N ALA A 97 20.30 -2.84 2.74
CA ALA A 97 21.37 -1.88 2.94
C ALA A 97 21.55 -1.01 1.69
N PHE A 98 21.38 0.30 1.83
CA PHE A 98 21.48 1.26 0.72
C PHE A 98 22.92 1.67 0.40
N ASP A 99 23.85 1.40 1.30
CA ASP A 99 25.27 1.63 1.08
C ASP A 99 26.11 0.52 1.72
N PHE A 100 27.42 0.48 1.44
CA PHE A 100 28.34 -0.48 2.05
C PHE A 100 29.80 -0.01 1.97
N TYR A 101 30.64 -0.54 2.85
CA TYR A 101 32.11 -0.45 2.71
C TYR A 101 32.72 -1.84 2.68
N VAL A 102 33.95 -1.95 2.17
CA VAL A 102 34.69 -3.21 2.09
C VAL A 102 35.84 -3.15 3.09
N THR A 103 35.90 -4.13 3.98
CA THR A 103 36.99 -4.26 4.96
C THR A 103 38.33 -4.58 4.26
N GLN A 104 39.44 -4.44 4.98
CA GLN A 104 40.78 -4.81 4.46
C GLN A 104 40.85 -6.28 3.98
N ASN A 105 40.02 -7.15 4.54
CA ASN A 105 39.94 -8.57 4.17
C ASN A 105 38.92 -8.85 3.05
N GLY A 106 38.40 -7.83 2.37
CA GLY A 106 37.47 -7.97 1.25
C GLY A 106 36.01 -8.22 1.64
N ILE A 107 35.66 -8.20 2.93
CA ILE A 107 34.29 -8.45 3.41
C ILE A 107 33.44 -7.17 3.28
N PRO A 108 32.33 -7.18 2.52
CA PRO A 108 31.39 -6.06 2.46
C PRO A 108 30.56 -5.94 3.74
N ILE A 109 30.38 -4.72 4.25
CA ILE A 109 29.54 -4.40 5.41
C ILE A 109 28.52 -3.33 5.03
N GLY A 110 27.23 -3.65 5.18
CA GLY A 110 26.12 -2.76 4.84
C GLY A 110 26.05 -1.51 5.72
N GLN A 111 25.51 -0.43 5.16
CA GLN A 111 25.27 0.88 5.75
C GLN A 111 23.89 1.38 5.33
N SER A 112 23.35 2.37 6.05
CA SER A 112 22.00 2.91 5.78
C SER A 112 20.95 1.80 5.69
N ILE A 113 20.94 0.94 6.71
CA ILE A 113 20.15 -0.29 6.75
C ILE A 113 18.70 0.04 7.13
N GLN A 114 17.74 -0.56 6.43
CA GLN A 114 16.33 -0.48 6.76
C GLN A 114 16.05 -1.02 8.18
N LYS A 115 15.09 -0.39 8.85
CA LYS A 115 14.50 -0.88 10.09
C LYS A 115 13.02 -1.08 9.87
N PHE A 116 12.44 -2.10 10.50
CA PHE A 116 11.01 -2.33 10.41
C PHE A 116 10.27 -1.11 11.01
N VAL A 117 9.62 -0.34 10.15
CA VAL A 117 8.83 0.84 10.57
C VAL A 117 7.51 0.38 11.16
N GLY A 118 7.20 0.84 12.38
CA GLY A 118 5.89 0.61 13.03
C GLY A 118 5.68 -0.79 13.59
N VAL A 119 6.72 -1.47 14.07
CA VAL A 119 6.65 -2.87 14.51
C VAL A 119 5.50 -3.16 15.50
N GLY A 120 5.32 -2.30 16.50
CA GLY A 120 4.26 -2.41 17.52
C GLY A 120 2.89 -1.89 17.08
N TRP A 121 2.68 -1.54 15.80
CA TRP A 121 1.41 -0.94 15.37
C TRP A 121 0.20 -1.88 15.52
N ALA A 122 0.45 -3.17 15.69
CA ALA A 122 -0.55 -4.19 16.00
C ALA A 122 -1.20 -3.98 17.38
N ASP A 123 -0.48 -3.35 18.32
CA ASP A 123 -0.92 -3.12 19.70
C ASP A 123 -1.75 -1.83 19.83
N VAL A 124 -1.85 -1.05 18.75
CA VAL A 124 -2.67 0.17 18.72
C VAL A 124 -4.14 -0.21 18.81
N THR A 125 -4.91 0.54 19.60
CA THR A 125 -6.31 0.22 19.84
C THR A 125 -7.11 0.42 18.54
N PRO A 126 -7.86 -0.60 18.09
CA PRO A 126 -8.69 -0.47 16.90
C PRO A 126 -9.89 0.45 17.09
N PHE A 127 -10.43 0.90 15.96
CA PHE A 127 -11.65 1.69 15.82
C PHE A 127 -12.90 0.80 15.82
N ALA A 128 -12.90 -0.27 15.01
CA ALA A 128 -14.04 -1.14 14.77
C ALA A 128 -13.74 -2.64 14.96
N LEU A 129 -12.49 -3.09 14.85
CA LEU A 129 -12.09 -4.46 15.21
C LEU A 129 -12.25 -4.69 16.71
N GLY A 130 -12.76 -5.86 17.08
CA GLY A 130 -13.03 -6.25 18.47
C GLY A 130 -12.37 -7.56 18.89
N PRO A 131 -12.42 -7.92 20.18
CA PRO A 131 -11.86 -9.18 20.69
C PRO A 131 -12.43 -10.43 20.00
N GLU A 132 -13.66 -10.37 19.50
CA GLU A 132 -14.31 -11.44 18.75
C GLU A 132 -13.67 -11.72 17.39
N ASP A 133 -12.90 -10.76 16.87
CA ASP A 133 -12.19 -10.91 15.60
C ASP A 133 -10.83 -11.58 15.78
N VAL A 134 -10.33 -11.68 17.02
CA VAL A 134 -8.98 -12.16 17.31
C VAL A 134 -8.92 -13.68 17.25
N ASN A 135 -8.03 -14.20 16.42
CA ASN A 135 -7.69 -15.62 16.42
C ASN A 135 -6.93 -15.93 17.73
N PRO A 136 -7.40 -16.88 18.56
CA PRO A 136 -6.80 -17.17 19.85
C PRO A 136 -5.42 -17.84 19.78
N GLU A 137 -5.07 -18.45 18.64
CA GLU A 137 -3.77 -19.10 18.45
C GLU A 137 -2.69 -18.11 18.02
N SER A 138 -3.00 -17.22 17.08
CA SER A 138 -2.03 -16.24 16.55
C SER A 138 -2.07 -14.89 17.25
N GLY A 139 -3.17 -14.58 17.95
CA GLY A 139 -3.41 -13.25 18.53
C GLY A 139 -3.74 -12.17 17.50
N LEU A 140 -3.91 -12.52 16.22
CA LEU A 140 -4.21 -11.57 15.15
C LEU A 140 -5.71 -11.42 14.92
N PRO A 141 -6.23 -10.19 14.75
CA PRO A 141 -7.61 -9.98 14.28
C PRO A 141 -7.75 -10.47 12.84
N LEU A 142 -8.86 -11.13 12.51
CA LEU A 142 -9.20 -11.61 11.16
C LEU A 142 -8.00 -12.28 10.46
N ASP A 143 -7.34 -13.20 11.16
CA ASP A 143 -6.11 -13.83 10.73
C ASP A 143 -6.30 -14.62 9.41
N PRO A 144 -5.60 -14.27 8.32
CA PRO A 144 -5.67 -14.98 7.05
C PRO A 144 -4.88 -16.30 7.07
N GLY A 145 -4.12 -16.57 8.13
CA GLY A 145 -3.17 -17.68 8.20
C GLY A 145 -1.81 -17.36 7.56
N PRO A 146 -0.82 -18.26 7.71
CA PRO A 146 0.53 -18.04 7.24
C PRO A 146 0.62 -18.02 5.71
N GLN A 147 1.57 -17.23 5.21
CA GLN A 147 1.95 -17.19 3.80
C GLN A 147 2.59 -18.52 3.33
N PRO A 148 2.54 -18.81 2.02
CA PRO A 148 3.34 -19.87 1.39
C PRO A 148 4.83 -19.76 1.70
N ARG A 149 5.53 -20.89 1.84
CA ARG A 149 6.97 -20.94 2.18
C ARG A 149 7.78 -21.78 1.19
N LEU A 150 8.96 -21.29 0.84
CA LEU A 150 9.96 -22.00 0.03
C LEU A 150 10.42 -23.23 0.81
N GLY A 151 10.38 -24.40 0.17
CA GLY A 151 10.70 -25.69 0.78
C GLY A 151 9.66 -26.16 1.82
N GLY A 152 8.47 -25.56 1.85
CA GLY A 152 7.43 -25.84 2.84
C GLY A 152 6.01 -25.88 2.26
N VAL A 153 5.03 -25.66 3.13
CA VAL A 153 3.61 -25.59 2.71
C VAL A 153 3.43 -24.42 1.74
N GLY A 154 2.86 -24.71 0.56
CA GLY A 154 2.66 -23.72 -0.49
C GLY A 154 3.90 -23.41 -1.33
N ASP A 155 4.95 -24.23 -1.30
CA ASP A 155 6.17 -24.01 -2.09
C ASP A 155 5.90 -23.73 -3.57
N GLU A 156 5.04 -24.52 -4.23
CA GLU A 156 4.65 -24.32 -5.63
C GLU A 156 4.00 -22.95 -5.85
N VAL A 157 3.08 -22.54 -4.97
CA VAL A 157 2.41 -21.23 -5.00
C VAL A 157 3.44 -20.09 -4.89
N LEU A 158 4.44 -20.24 -4.01
CA LEU A 158 5.51 -19.25 -3.86
C LEU A 158 6.36 -19.16 -5.13
N LYS A 159 6.80 -20.29 -5.68
CA LYS A 159 7.60 -20.34 -6.90
C LYS A 159 6.86 -19.73 -8.08
N ASP A 160 5.60 -20.09 -8.26
CA ASP A 160 4.74 -19.54 -9.30
C ASP A 160 4.56 -18.02 -9.16
N ALA A 161 4.41 -17.52 -7.95
CA ALA A 161 4.33 -16.08 -7.70
C ALA A 161 5.64 -15.36 -8.02
N MET A 162 6.80 -15.94 -7.70
CA MET A 162 8.08 -15.34 -8.07
C MET A 162 8.26 -15.30 -9.60
N VAL A 163 7.84 -16.35 -10.30
CA VAL A 163 7.80 -16.41 -11.77
C VAL A 163 6.83 -15.35 -12.33
N GLU A 164 5.66 -15.14 -11.72
CA GLU A 164 4.72 -14.08 -12.11
C GLU A 164 5.39 -12.70 -12.02
N LEU A 165 6.09 -12.39 -10.93
CA LEU A 165 6.74 -11.08 -10.75
C LEU A 165 7.87 -10.85 -11.76
N ILE A 166 8.67 -11.89 -12.07
CA ILE A 166 9.67 -11.82 -13.15
C ILE A 166 8.97 -11.57 -14.49
N ARG A 167 7.85 -12.24 -14.75
CA ARG A 167 7.04 -12.05 -15.96
C ARG A 167 6.48 -10.64 -16.06
N LEU A 168 5.95 -10.07 -14.98
CA LEU A 168 5.47 -8.69 -14.96
C LEU A 168 6.63 -7.71 -15.20
N SER A 169 7.78 -7.93 -14.58
CA SER A 169 9.00 -7.15 -14.83
C SER A 169 9.48 -7.22 -16.29
N SER A 170 9.21 -8.31 -17.02
CA SER A 170 9.54 -8.44 -18.44
C SER A 170 8.60 -7.66 -19.39
N ARG A 171 7.43 -7.24 -18.90
CA ARG A 171 6.35 -6.65 -19.69
C ARG A 171 6.38 -5.13 -19.77
N ILE A 172 7.27 -4.48 -19.02
CA ILE A 172 7.42 -3.01 -18.97
C ILE A 172 8.29 -2.44 -20.10
N ASP A 173 8.64 -3.26 -21.09
CA ASP A 173 9.36 -2.82 -22.28
C ASP A 173 8.39 -2.21 -23.30
N THR A 174 8.42 -0.88 -23.40
CA THR A 174 7.55 -0.12 -24.32
C THR A 174 7.83 -0.43 -25.78
N SER A 175 9.04 -0.90 -26.13
CA SER A 175 9.42 -1.22 -27.52
C SER A 175 8.71 -2.47 -28.08
N GLN A 176 8.10 -3.29 -27.21
CA GLN A 176 7.31 -4.45 -27.63
C GLN A 176 6.03 -4.05 -28.37
N ASN A 177 5.60 -2.79 -28.27
CA ASN A 177 4.38 -2.25 -28.92
C ASN A 177 3.13 -3.11 -28.68
N GLN A 178 3.06 -3.78 -27.53
CA GLN A 178 1.87 -4.52 -27.12
C GLN A 178 0.85 -3.53 -26.58
N VAL A 179 -0.33 -3.51 -27.16
CA VAL A 179 -1.43 -2.64 -26.75
C VAL A 179 -2.48 -3.40 -25.95
N ILE A 180 -3.15 -2.69 -25.05
CA ILE A 180 -4.28 -3.18 -24.26
C ILE A 180 -5.35 -2.10 -24.21
N ASP A 181 -6.62 -2.50 -24.18
CA ASP A 181 -7.72 -1.59 -23.83
C ASP A 181 -7.80 -1.52 -22.29
N ILE A 182 -7.65 -0.32 -21.74
CA ILE A 182 -7.67 -0.05 -20.30
C ILE A 182 -8.97 0.58 -19.82
N SER A 183 -9.97 0.68 -20.69
CA SER A 183 -11.27 1.25 -20.33
C SER A 183 -12.00 0.38 -19.29
N PRO A 184 -12.90 0.97 -18.48
CA PRO A 184 -13.75 0.21 -17.57
C PRO A 184 -14.66 -0.78 -18.28
N GLY A 185 -14.83 -0.67 -19.61
CA GLY A 185 -15.64 -1.58 -20.43
C GLY A 185 -15.13 -3.02 -20.41
N VAL A 186 -13.82 -3.22 -20.25
CA VAL A 186 -13.16 -4.53 -20.39
C VAL A 186 -12.21 -4.89 -19.24
N LEU A 187 -11.83 -3.91 -18.41
CA LEU A 187 -10.87 -4.08 -17.32
C LEU A 187 -11.55 -4.02 -15.95
N PHE A 188 -11.05 -4.83 -15.00
CA PHE A 188 -11.58 -4.98 -13.63
C PHE A 188 -13.00 -5.57 -13.57
N ASN A 189 -13.82 -5.17 -12.60
CA ASN A 189 -15.00 -5.91 -12.16
C ASN A 189 -14.66 -7.33 -11.63
N ASN A 190 -13.59 -7.43 -10.84
CA ASN A 190 -13.12 -8.71 -10.30
C ASN A 190 -13.99 -9.21 -9.14
N SER A 191 -14.03 -10.53 -8.99
CA SER A 191 -14.38 -11.17 -7.73
C SER A 191 -13.43 -10.71 -6.61
N LEU A 192 -13.94 -10.60 -5.38
CA LEU A 192 -13.14 -10.20 -4.23
C LEU A 192 -11.97 -11.17 -4.00
N GLY A 193 -10.74 -10.67 -4.03
CA GLY A 193 -9.53 -11.48 -3.85
C GLY A 193 -9.11 -12.25 -5.11
N ALA A 194 -9.46 -11.75 -6.30
CA ALA A 194 -9.07 -12.33 -7.58
C ALA A 194 -8.77 -11.23 -8.63
N ASP A 195 -8.32 -11.66 -9.80
CA ASP A 195 -8.19 -10.85 -11.02
C ASP A 195 -8.91 -11.55 -12.20
N ASP A 196 -10.18 -11.89 -12.00
CA ASP A 196 -11.03 -12.65 -12.93
C ASP A 196 -12.09 -11.79 -13.63
N GLY A 197 -12.00 -10.48 -13.48
CA GLY A 197 -12.96 -9.53 -14.00
C GLY A 197 -12.95 -9.40 -15.52
N THR A 198 -14.08 -8.98 -16.07
CA THR A 198 -14.30 -8.80 -17.53
C THR A 198 -14.77 -7.38 -17.88
N GLY A 199 -14.66 -6.44 -16.93
CA GLY A 199 -15.12 -5.07 -17.04
C GLY A 199 -16.62 -4.86 -16.81
N HIS A 200 -17.02 -3.61 -17.01
CA HIS A 200 -18.38 -3.10 -16.91
C HIS A 200 -18.85 -2.67 -18.31
N PRO A 201 -19.65 -3.46 -19.03
CA PRO A 201 -20.00 -3.15 -20.41
C PRO A 201 -20.72 -1.81 -20.63
N MET A 202 -21.38 -1.28 -19.59
CA MET A 202 -22.23 -0.08 -19.66
C MET A 202 -22.00 0.82 -18.45
N ASN A 203 -21.90 2.13 -18.67
CA ASN A 203 -21.87 3.11 -17.59
C ASN A 203 -23.27 3.22 -16.96
N PRO A 204 -23.41 3.08 -15.63
CA PRO A 204 -24.71 3.05 -14.97
C PRO A 204 -25.42 4.41 -14.95
N SER A 205 -24.68 5.52 -15.11
CA SER A 205 -25.21 6.88 -15.14
C SER A 205 -25.66 7.29 -16.54
N THR A 206 -24.83 7.07 -17.56
CA THR A 206 -25.14 7.49 -18.95
C THR A 206 -25.99 6.47 -19.70
N LYS A 207 -25.97 5.20 -19.28
CA LYS A 207 -26.56 4.07 -20.01
C LYS A 207 -25.94 3.86 -21.40
N GLU A 208 -24.69 4.25 -21.57
CA GLU A 208 -23.89 4.03 -22.78
C GLU A 208 -22.70 3.11 -22.47
N PRO A 209 -22.15 2.39 -23.46
CA PRO A 209 -20.91 1.64 -23.28
C PRO A 209 -19.74 2.58 -22.92
N TYR A 210 -18.78 2.09 -22.13
CA TYR A 210 -17.52 2.81 -21.97
C TYR A 210 -16.76 2.82 -23.30
N ALA A 211 -16.20 3.97 -23.66
CA ALA A 211 -15.35 4.07 -24.84
C ALA A 211 -14.04 3.31 -24.60
N PRO A 212 -13.55 2.51 -25.58
CA PRO A 212 -12.24 1.87 -25.49
C PRO A 212 -11.12 2.89 -25.31
N GLU A 213 -10.12 2.55 -24.50
CA GLU A 213 -8.90 3.32 -24.32
C GLU A 213 -7.70 2.42 -24.58
N VAL A 214 -7.21 2.41 -25.82
CA VAL A 214 -6.14 1.51 -26.24
C VAL A 214 -4.78 2.18 -26.06
N VAL A 215 -3.98 1.67 -25.12
CA VAL A 215 -2.65 2.20 -24.78
C VAL A 215 -1.58 1.12 -24.85
N ASN A 216 -0.31 1.53 -24.85
CA ASN A 216 0.81 0.60 -24.69
C ASN A 216 0.76 -0.04 -23.28
N ARG A 217 0.80 -1.38 -23.23
CA ARG A 217 0.73 -2.15 -21.98
C ARG A 217 1.84 -1.78 -21.00
N ALA A 218 3.05 -1.56 -21.50
CA ALA A 218 4.18 -1.20 -20.65
C ALA A 218 3.99 0.17 -20.00
N ASP A 219 3.49 1.16 -20.77
CA ASP A 219 3.16 2.48 -20.22
C ASP A 219 2.07 2.38 -19.15
N TYR A 220 0.99 1.63 -19.41
CA TYR A 220 -0.05 1.39 -18.40
C TYR A 220 0.51 0.78 -17.11
N GLN A 221 1.33 -0.28 -17.21
CA GLN A 221 1.91 -0.93 -16.02
C GLN A 221 2.80 0.03 -15.22
N ARG A 222 3.62 0.84 -15.91
CA ARG A 222 4.51 1.82 -15.28
C ARG A 222 3.73 2.94 -14.60
N VAL A 223 2.71 3.49 -15.29
CA VAL A 223 1.81 4.52 -14.74
C VAL A 223 1.06 4.00 -13.52
N VAL A 224 0.46 2.81 -13.60
CA VAL A 224 -0.23 2.18 -12.45
C VAL A 224 0.72 1.95 -11.28
N THR A 225 1.96 1.52 -11.54
CA THR A 225 2.94 1.30 -10.48
C THR A 225 3.27 2.60 -9.74
N GLU A 226 3.50 3.70 -10.47
CA GLU A 226 3.88 4.99 -9.86
C GLU A 226 2.70 5.72 -9.23
N PHE A 227 1.50 5.65 -9.84
CA PHE A 227 0.29 6.29 -9.30
C PHE A 227 -0.06 5.78 -7.90
N TRP A 228 0.04 4.46 -7.70
CA TRP A 228 -0.21 3.82 -6.41
C TRP A 228 1.06 3.61 -5.58
N ALA A 229 2.21 4.16 -5.99
CA ALA A 229 3.46 4.06 -5.24
C ALA A 229 3.46 4.95 -3.98
N ASP A 230 2.69 6.04 -4.00
CA ASP A 230 2.53 6.97 -2.89
C ASP A 230 3.90 7.47 -2.38
N GLY A 231 4.65 8.09 -3.29
CA GLY A 231 6.04 8.49 -3.10
C GLY A 231 6.27 9.55 -2.00
N PRO A 232 7.53 9.88 -1.67
CA PRO A 232 7.88 10.73 -0.52
C PRO A 232 7.41 12.20 -0.61
N ARG A 233 6.84 12.61 -1.75
CA ARG A 233 6.27 13.95 -1.97
C ARG A 233 4.74 13.93 -2.06
N SER A 234 4.11 12.79 -1.87
CA SER A 234 2.66 12.62 -1.80
C SER A 234 2.26 12.12 -0.42
N GLU A 235 0.95 12.07 -0.19
CA GLU A 235 0.34 11.27 0.86
C GLU A 235 0.75 9.79 0.78
N THR A 236 0.71 9.11 1.92
CA THR A 236 0.86 7.64 2.01
C THR A 236 -0.45 6.95 1.57
N PRO A 237 -0.48 5.62 1.40
CA PRO A 237 -1.66 4.96 0.83
C PRO A 237 -3.00 5.24 1.53
N PRO A 238 -3.09 5.29 2.88
CA PRO A 238 -4.31 5.74 3.55
C PRO A 238 -4.76 7.14 3.12
N GLY A 239 -3.80 8.08 2.99
CA GLY A 239 -4.06 9.45 2.59
C GLY A 239 -4.49 9.58 1.13
N HIS A 240 -4.01 8.73 0.23
CA HIS A 240 -4.45 8.73 -1.18
C HIS A 240 -5.97 8.49 -1.24
N TRP A 241 -6.49 7.60 -0.39
CA TRP A 241 -7.93 7.40 -0.28
C TRP A 241 -8.69 8.61 0.30
N ASN A 242 -8.05 9.46 1.11
CA ASN A 242 -8.62 10.76 1.46
C ASN A 242 -8.68 11.71 0.26
N VAL A 243 -7.66 11.72 -0.60
CA VAL A 243 -7.66 12.50 -1.85
C VAL A 243 -8.80 12.04 -2.76
N ILE A 244 -8.99 10.73 -2.94
CA ILE A 244 -10.11 10.16 -3.70
C ILE A 244 -11.45 10.54 -3.06
N ALA A 245 -11.57 10.46 -1.73
CA ALA A 245 -12.79 10.83 -1.02
C ALA A 245 -13.14 12.32 -1.21
N ASN A 246 -12.15 13.20 -1.23
CA ASN A 246 -12.32 14.63 -1.51
C ASN A 246 -12.73 14.85 -2.97
N PHE A 247 -12.06 14.20 -3.92
CA PHE A 247 -12.43 14.24 -5.34
C PHE A 247 -13.90 13.84 -5.55
N VAL A 248 -14.35 12.76 -4.89
CA VAL A 248 -15.75 12.32 -4.93
C VAL A 248 -16.66 13.36 -4.29
N SER A 249 -16.31 13.87 -3.11
CA SER A 249 -17.13 14.81 -2.33
C SER A 249 -17.32 16.15 -3.05
N ASP A 250 -16.30 16.62 -3.75
CA ASP A 250 -16.28 17.89 -4.49
C ASP A 250 -16.82 17.77 -5.91
N HIS A 251 -17.09 16.54 -6.38
CA HIS A 251 -17.65 16.32 -7.69
C HIS A 251 -18.97 17.09 -7.87
N PRO A 252 -19.21 17.77 -9.02
CA PRO A 252 -20.41 18.59 -9.23
C PRO A 252 -21.74 17.84 -8.97
N LEU A 253 -21.78 16.54 -9.29
CA LEU A 253 -22.95 15.69 -9.03
C LEU A 253 -23.21 15.44 -7.54
N MET A 254 -22.20 15.59 -6.67
CA MET A 254 -22.32 15.41 -5.23
C MET A 254 -22.72 16.70 -4.50
N ARG A 255 -22.45 17.88 -5.06
CA ARG A 255 -22.73 19.20 -4.44
C ARG A 255 -24.14 19.36 -3.83
N HIS A 256 -25.15 18.72 -4.42
CA HIS A 256 -26.54 18.73 -3.91
C HIS A 256 -27.08 17.34 -3.53
N ASN A 257 -26.23 16.32 -3.60
CA ASN A 257 -26.60 14.91 -3.41
C ASN A 257 -25.79 14.19 -2.32
N LYS A 258 -24.97 14.90 -1.55
CA LYS A 258 -24.34 14.39 -0.30
C LYS A 258 -25.42 13.86 0.65
N ARG A 259 -25.67 12.55 0.59
CA ARG A 259 -26.72 11.85 1.34
C ARG A 259 -26.10 10.60 1.94
N LEU A 260 -26.25 10.41 3.25
CA LEU A 260 -25.66 9.26 3.93
C LEU A 260 -26.22 7.96 3.36
N GLY A 261 -25.36 7.15 2.75
CA GLY A 261 -25.75 5.92 2.05
C GLY A 261 -26.64 6.17 0.83
N GLY A 262 -26.51 7.33 0.18
CA GLY A 262 -27.29 7.71 -1.00
C GLY A 262 -28.78 7.96 -0.73
N LYS A 263 -29.19 8.00 0.55
CA LYS A 263 -30.60 8.07 0.98
C LYS A 263 -30.80 9.15 2.05
N GLY A 264 -32.06 9.47 2.35
CA GLY A 264 -32.39 10.44 3.39
C GLY A 264 -32.16 11.88 2.95
N LYS A 265 -32.06 12.82 3.91
CA LYS A 265 -31.91 14.26 3.62
C LYS A 265 -30.48 14.58 3.13
N PRO A 266 -30.31 15.59 2.26
CA PRO A 266 -28.98 16.11 1.94
C PRO A 266 -28.28 16.59 3.22
N LEU A 267 -26.99 16.35 3.30
CA LEU A 267 -26.10 16.85 4.33
C LEU A 267 -25.39 18.12 3.83
N GLY A 268 -25.07 19.03 4.75
CA GLY A 268 -24.16 20.13 4.44
C GLY A 268 -22.71 19.64 4.34
N ASP A 269 -21.84 20.43 3.71
CA ASP A 269 -20.44 20.04 3.44
C ASP A 269 -19.70 19.64 4.71
N LEU A 270 -19.75 20.46 5.77
CA LEU A 270 -19.09 20.14 7.04
C LEU A 270 -19.58 18.83 7.66
N GLU A 271 -20.89 18.57 7.65
CA GLU A 271 -21.44 17.33 8.21
C GLU A 271 -21.02 16.13 7.36
N TRP A 272 -21.02 16.26 6.03
CA TRP A 272 -20.56 15.23 5.13
C TRP A 272 -19.08 14.90 5.36
N ASP A 273 -18.22 15.91 5.39
CA ASP A 273 -16.76 15.75 5.52
C ASP A 273 -16.40 15.07 6.85
N VAL A 274 -16.98 15.53 7.98
CA VAL A 274 -16.76 14.90 9.29
C VAL A 274 -17.15 13.42 9.27
N LYS A 275 -18.27 13.08 8.62
CA LYS A 275 -18.71 11.69 8.51
C LYS A 275 -17.77 10.89 7.60
N VAL A 276 -17.46 11.37 6.40
CA VAL A 276 -16.53 10.71 5.47
C VAL A 276 -15.20 10.44 6.14
N TYR A 277 -14.57 11.45 6.76
CA TYR A 277 -13.28 11.29 7.41
C TYR A 277 -13.32 10.32 8.58
N LEU A 278 -14.36 10.36 9.42
CA LEU A 278 -14.48 9.40 10.53
C LEU A 278 -14.60 7.95 10.02
N ALA A 279 -15.42 7.72 9.00
CA ALA A 279 -15.61 6.37 8.44
C ALA A 279 -14.36 5.87 7.74
N LEU A 280 -13.79 6.71 6.87
CA LEU A 280 -12.64 6.35 6.06
C LEU A 280 -11.41 6.14 6.93
N ASN A 281 -11.10 7.10 7.80
CA ASN A 281 -9.91 7.04 8.64
C ASN A 281 -10.03 5.94 9.70
N GLY A 282 -11.23 5.66 10.21
CA GLY A 282 -11.47 4.51 11.06
C GLY A 282 -11.19 3.17 10.34
N ALA A 283 -11.58 3.05 9.07
CA ALA A 283 -11.35 1.84 8.28
C ALA A 283 -9.87 1.63 7.90
N VAL A 284 -9.17 2.69 7.48
CA VAL A 284 -7.75 2.57 7.14
C VAL A 284 -6.86 2.48 8.38
N HIS A 285 -7.29 3.00 9.54
CA HIS A 285 -6.62 2.77 10.82
C HIS A 285 -6.65 1.28 11.22
N ASP A 286 -7.81 0.65 11.18
CA ASP A 286 -7.94 -0.78 11.47
C ASP A 286 -7.21 -1.66 10.45
N ALA A 287 -7.19 -1.24 9.18
CA ALA A 287 -6.40 -1.89 8.15
C ALA A 287 -4.88 -1.80 8.44
N ALA A 288 -4.40 -0.70 9.04
CA ALA A 288 -3.00 -0.56 9.43
C ALA A 288 -2.66 -1.54 10.56
N ILE A 289 -3.48 -1.58 11.60
CA ILE A 289 -3.32 -2.51 12.73
C ILE A 289 -3.27 -3.95 12.23
N TRP A 290 -4.22 -4.33 11.37
CA TRP A 290 -4.27 -5.66 10.79
C TRP A 290 -3.02 -5.98 9.95
N ALA A 291 -2.66 -5.10 9.01
CA ALA A 291 -1.55 -5.36 8.10
C ALA A 291 -0.20 -5.41 8.84
N TRP A 292 0.03 -4.53 9.81
CA TRP A 292 1.26 -4.53 10.59
C TRP A 292 1.34 -5.70 11.58
N GLY A 293 0.22 -6.10 12.19
CA GLY A 293 0.16 -7.32 13.00
C GLY A 293 0.57 -8.55 12.20
N ASN A 294 -0.01 -8.74 11.01
CA ASN A 294 0.36 -9.83 10.11
C ASN A 294 1.86 -9.77 9.71
N LYS A 295 2.37 -8.58 9.37
CA LYS A 295 3.79 -8.39 9.04
C LYS A 295 4.73 -8.76 10.18
N ASN A 296 4.38 -8.40 11.40
CA ASN A 296 5.16 -8.72 12.59
C ASN A 296 5.15 -10.22 12.87
N VAL A 297 3.96 -10.83 12.97
CA VAL A 297 3.81 -12.26 13.31
C VAL A 297 4.42 -13.17 12.25
N TYR A 298 4.16 -12.90 10.97
CA TYR A 298 4.60 -13.78 9.89
C TYR A 298 6.00 -13.48 9.34
N ASP A 299 6.50 -12.26 9.58
CA ASP A 299 7.85 -11.78 9.25
C ASP A 299 8.35 -12.24 7.87
N SER A 300 7.47 -12.18 6.89
CA SER A 300 7.68 -12.76 5.56
C SER A 300 8.75 -12.03 4.74
N SER A 301 9.52 -12.80 3.99
CA SER A 301 10.48 -12.31 3.00
C SER A 301 9.85 -11.44 1.91
N ARG A 302 10.68 -10.62 1.26
CA ARG A 302 10.29 -9.80 0.10
C ARG A 302 10.72 -10.51 -1.20
N PRO A 303 10.04 -10.26 -2.33
CA PRO A 303 10.38 -10.90 -3.61
C PRO A 303 11.84 -10.73 -4.04
N ILE A 304 12.44 -9.57 -3.76
CA ILE A 304 13.87 -9.32 -4.04
C ILE A 304 14.80 -10.37 -3.43
N THR A 305 14.53 -10.79 -2.19
CA THR A 305 15.31 -11.80 -1.50
C THR A 305 15.01 -13.18 -2.06
N LEU A 306 13.73 -13.54 -2.20
CA LEU A 306 13.32 -14.87 -2.70
C LEU A 306 13.82 -15.12 -4.13
N ILE A 307 13.57 -14.20 -5.07
CA ILE A 307 14.00 -14.34 -6.47
C ILE A 307 15.52 -14.49 -6.57
N ARG A 308 16.27 -13.64 -5.86
CA ARG A 308 17.74 -13.69 -5.90
C ARG A 308 18.30 -14.93 -5.21
N TYR A 309 17.68 -15.38 -4.13
CA TYR A 309 18.07 -16.61 -3.42
C TYR A 309 17.84 -17.84 -4.32
N MET A 310 16.62 -17.99 -4.84
CA MET A 310 16.27 -19.09 -5.74
C MET A 310 17.14 -19.09 -7.01
N ALA A 311 17.40 -17.93 -7.61
CA ALA A 311 18.31 -17.80 -8.75
C ALA A 311 19.75 -18.21 -8.42
N GLY A 312 20.20 -17.93 -7.19
CA GLY A 312 21.53 -18.28 -6.72
C GLY A 312 21.72 -19.77 -6.45
N LEU A 313 20.62 -20.49 -6.18
CA LEU A 313 20.61 -21.95 -6.03
C LEU A 313 20.66 -22.68 -7.38
N GLY A 314 20.07 -22.08 -8.42
CA GLY A 314 20.00 -22.66 -9.76
C GLY A 314 18.56 -22.86 -10.23
N GLN A 315 18.31 -23.87 -11.06
CA GLN A 315 16.99 -24.16 -11.62
C GLN A 315 16.31 -25.35 -10.95
N SER A 316 14.97 -25.35 -10.90
CA SER A 316 14.17 -26.41 -10.25
C SER A 316 13.29 -27.23 -11.19
N SER A 317 13.41 -27.05 -12.51
CA SER A 317 12.52 -27.69 -13.49
C SER A 317 12.97 -29.08 -13.94
N ASP A 318 14.27 -29.31 -14.09
CA ASP A 318 14.77 -30.57 -14.67
C ASP A 318 16.05 -31.04 -13.96
N PRO A 319 16.02 -32.15 -13.18
CA PRO A 319 17.19 -32.67 -12.50
C PRO A 319 18.28 -33.22 -13.42
N SER A 320 18.01 -33.38 -14.71
CA SER A 320 19.01 -33.80 -15.70
C SER A 320 19.83 -32.64 -16.29
N LEU A 321 19.36 -31.40 -16.14
CA LEU A 321 20.09 -30.20 -16.57
C LEU A 321 21.08 -29.73 -15.50
N GLY A 322 22.05 -28.92 -15.92
CA GLY A 322 23.01 -28.28 -15.02
C GLY A 322 22.33 -27.40 -13.97
N SER A 323 23.03 -27.21 -12.84
CA SER A 323 22.61 -26.32 -11.75
C SER A 323 21.20 -26.61 -11.22
N TYR A 324 20.80 -27.88 -11.17
CA TYR A 324 19.54 -28.26 -10.56
C TYR A 324 19.58 -28.10 -9.03
N HIS A 325 18.56 -27.45 -8.48
CA HIS A 325 18.27 -27.41 -7.05
C HIS A 325 16.75 -27.39 -6.85
N PRO A 326 16.17 -28.21 -5.95
CA PRO A 326 14.72 -28.25 -5.75
C PRO A 326 14.13 -26.88 -5.35
N ASP A 327 14.85 -26.09 -4.56
CA ASP A 327 14.44 -24.72 -4.19
C ASP A 327 14.91 -23.63 -5.19
N GLY A 328 15.41 -24.03 -6.36
CA GLY A 328 15.82 -23.11 -7.43
C GLY A 328 14.65 -22.44 -8.16
N LEU A 329 14.95 -21.56 -9.10
CA LEU A 329 13.94 -20.95 -9.97
C LEU A 329 13.43 -21.94 -11.03
N PRO A 330 12.11 -22.04 -11.26
CA PRO A 330 11.59 -22.79 -12.39
C PRO A 330 12.04 -22.17 -13.72
N LEU A 331 12.50 -23.00 -14.66
CA LEU A 331 12.78 -22.57 -16.03
C LEU A 331 11.47 -22.25 -16.76
N VAL A 332 11.46 -21.12 -17.45
CA VAL A 332 10.34 -20.67 -18.27
C VAL A 332 10.92 -20.14 -19.58
N PRO A 333 10.61 -20.77 -20.73
CA PRO A 333 11.10 -20.32 -22.03
C PRO A 333 10.85 -18.82 -22.24
N ASP A 334 11.87 -18.12 -22.75
CA ASP A 334 11.86 -16.68 -23.02
C ASP A 334 11.69 -15.77 -21.79
N LEU A 335 11.86 -16.32 -20.58
CA LEU A 335 11.76 -15.58 -19.34
C LEU A 335 12.81 -15.96 -18.28
N ILE A 336 13.00 -17.25 -17.99
CA ILE A 336 13.93 -17.77 -16.97
C ILE A 336 14.66 -18.96 -17.59
N GLU A 337 15.95 -18.82 -17.83
CA GLU A 337 16.74 -19.79 -18.59
C GLU A 337 18.08 -20.08 -17.94
N LEU A 338 18.58 -21.29 -18.16
CA LEU A 338 19.96 -21.62 -17.83
C LEU A 338 20.89 -20.91 -18.84
N ILE A 339 21.93 -20.25 -18.33
CA ILE A 339 22.98 -19.69 -19.18
C ILE A 339 23.86 -20.84 -19.65
N THR A 340 23.91 -21.07 -20.96
CA THR A 340 24.74 -22.13 -21.56
C THR A 340 25.78 -21.55 -22.51
N PRO A 341 26.90 -22.26 -22.77
CA PRO A 341 27.90 -21.86 -23.74
C PRO A 341 27.34 -21.55 -25.13
N GLU A 342 26.24 -22.19 -25.52
CA GLU A 342 25.56 -21.96 -26.80
C GLU A 342 24.85 -20.61 -26.79
N THR A 343 24.18 -20.25 -25.69
CA THR A 343 23.42 -19.00 -25.57
C THR A 343 24.31 -17.77 -25.39
N THR A 344 25.54 -17.94 -24.89
CA THR A 344 26.52 -16.86 -24.66
C THR A 344 27.43 -16.57 -25.85
N GLN A 345 27.30 -17.33 -26.96
CA GLN A 345 28.03 -17.02 -28.20
C GLN A 345 27.73 -15.58 -28.67
N PRO A 346 28.68 -14.91 -29.37
CA PRO A 346 28.44 -13.57 -29.90
C PRO A 346 27.16 -13.50 -30.77
N GLY A 347 26.26 -12.58 -30.45
CA GLY A 347 24.95 -12.46 -31.10
C GLY A 347 23.88 -13.42 -30.59
N GLY A 348 24.23 -14.32 -29.67
CA GLY A 348 23.30 -15.18 -28.93
C GLY A 348 22.49 -14.39 -27.90
N ARG A 349 21.39 -14.99 -27.44
CA ARG A 349 20.43 -14.33 -26.53
C ARG A 349 21.03 -13.93 -25.18
N HIS A 350 22.04 -14.65 -24.70
CA HIS A 350 22.75 -14.39 -23.44
C HIS A 350 24.18 -13.89 -23.68
N ALA A 351 24.48 -13.32 -24.85
CA ALA A 351 25.84 -12.86 -25.18
C ALA A 351 26.43 -11.92 -24.12
N ASP A 352 25.61 -11.04 -23.54
CA ASP A 352 26.02 -10.10 -22.47
C ASP A 352 26.30 -10.79 -21.12
N LEU A 353 26.05 -12.10 -21.00
CA LEU A 353 26.21 -12.92 -19.80
C LEU A 353 27.31 -13.99 -19.95
N ALA A 354 28.15 -13.89 -20.99
CA ALA A 354 29.30 -14.77 -21.17
C ALA A 354 30.21 -14.77 -19.91
N GLY A 355 30.66 -15.96 -19.49
CA GLY A 355 31.40 -16.15 -18.24
C GLY A 355 30.54 -16.45 -17.00
N HIS A 356 29.22 -16.49 -17.17
CA HIS A 356 28.25 -16.90 -16.15
C HIS A 356 27.50 -18.18 -16.53
N GLU A 357 28.09 -19.03 -17.39
CA GLU A 357 27.51 -20.31 -17.78
C GLU A 357 27.25 -21.19 -16.54
N GLY A 358 26.07 -21.82 -16.51
CA GLY A 358 25.56 -22.55 -15.36
C GLY A 358 24.73 -21.71 -14.38
N GLU A 359 24.75 -20.37 -14.47
CA GLU A 359 23.84 -19.53 -13.68
C GLU A 359 22.48 -19.36 -14.36
N ILE A 360 21.52 -18.78 -13.62
CA ILE A 360 20.18 -18.50 -14.14
C ILE A 360 20.12 -17.09 -14.72
N ALA A 361 19.76 -17.00 -16.00
CA ALA A 361 19.36 -15.77 -16.66
C ALA A 361 17.85 -15.55 -16.49
N ILE A 362 17.47 -14.30 -16.29
CA ILE A 362 16.08 -13.85 -16.32
C ILE A 362 15.91 -12.68 -17.27
N ARG A 363 14.77 -12.61 -17.93
CA ARG A 363 14.36 -11.47 -18.74
C ARG A 363 13.51 -10.53 -17.89
N ALA A 364 14.09 -9.42 -17.47
CA ALA A 364 13.46 -8.51 -16.52
C ALA A 364 13.96 -7.08 -16.71
N TRP A 365 13.36 -6.15 -15.95
CA TRP A 365 13.82 -4.77 -15.90
C TRP A 365 15.33 -4.68 -15.59
N ARG A 366 16.02 -3.85 -16.38
CA ARG A 366 17.45 -3.60 -16.20
C ARG A 366 17.74 -3.00 -14.83
N GLY A 367 16.91 -2.06 -14.39
CA GLY A 367 17.14 -1.15 -13.28
C GLY A 367 17.12 0.31 -13.75
N SER A 368 16.99 1.27 -12.83
CA SER A 368 16.81 2.67 -13.24
C SER A 368 18.01 3.16 -14.06
N PRO A 369 17.76 3.93 -15.14
CA PRO A 369 18.80 4.41 -16.02
C PRO A 369 19.69 5.45 -15.31
N PRO A 370 20.82 5.83 -15.92
CA PRO A 370 21.65 6.93 -15.43
C PRO A 370 20.86 8.24 -15.27
N ASP A 371 20.06 8.61 -16.27
CA ASP A 371 19.19 9.78 -16.23
C ASP A 371 17.71 9.40 -16.43
N PRO A 372 16.92 9.25 -15.36
CA PRO A 372 15.51 8.88 -15.46
C PRO A 372 14.63 9.99 -16.07
N THR A 373 15.12 11.21 -16.22
CA THR A 373 14.34 12.31 -16.81
C THR A 373 14.31 12.26 -18.34
N THR A 374 15.24 11.55 -18.97
CA THR A 374 15.34 11.47 -20.44
C THR A 374 15.53 10.06 -20.98
N GLN A 375 15.70 9.06 -20.09
CA GLN A 375 16.05 7.69 -20.47
C GLN A 375 15.11 6.66 -19.84
N THR A 376 15.04 5.50 -20.49
CA THR A 376 14.42 4.27 -19.97
C THR A 376 15.48 3.19 -19.83
N GLY A 377 15.44 2.41 -18.75
CA GLY A 377 16.36 1.29 -18.52
C GLY A 377 16.03 0.06 -19.36
N GLY A 378 14.75 -0.15 -19.70
CA GLY A 378 14.28 -1.23 -20.56
C GLY A 378 14.39 -2.62 -19.93
N VAL A 379 14.08 -3.66 -20.72
CA VAL A 379 14.13 -5.07 -20.31
C VAL A 379 15.31 -5.76 -20.98
N VAL A 380 16.05 -6.57 -20.21
CA VAL A 380 17.23 -7.29 -20.67
C VAL A 380 17.27 -8.70 -20.12
N TRP A 381 18.09 -9.56 -20.74
CA TRP A 381 18.62 -10.73 -20.07
C TRP A 381 19.65 -10.28 -19.02
N LYS A 382 19.47 -10.72 -17.78
CA LYS A 382 20.39 -10.46 -16.67
C LYS A 382 20.48 -11.68 -15.77
N ARG A 383 21.53 -11.77 -14.94
CA ARG A 383 21.64 -12.82 -13.93
C ARG A 383 20.50 -12.68 -12.92
N GLY A 384 19.82 -13.77 -12.57
CA GLY A 384 18.69 -13.76 -11.64
C GLY A 384 19.05 -13.25 -10.24
N VAL A 385 20.30 -13.49 -9.83
CA VAL A 385 20.90 -12.95 -8.59
C VAL A 385 21.02 -11.41 -8.59
N GLN A 386 20.76 -10.74 -9.70
CA GLN A 386 20.74 -9.27 -9.85
C GLN A 386 19.34 -8.71 -10.11
N TRP A 387 18.28 -9.52 -10.04
CA TRP A 387 16.90 -9.07 -10.23
C TRP A 387 16.55 -7.94 -9.26
N MET A 388 15.90 -6.88 -9.75
CA MET A 388 15.37 -5.77 -8.97
C MET A 388 13.88 -5.52 -9.27
N PRO A 389 13.08 -5.12 -8.26
CA PRO A 389 11.72 -4.62 -8.46
C PRO A 389 11.73 -3.31 -9.27
N TYR A 390 10.65 -3.01 -10.00
CA TYR A 390 10.49 -1.73 -10.70
C TYR A 390 10.15 -0.63 -9.70
N MET A 391 11.20 -0.06 -9.10
CA MET A 391 11.11 0.91 -8.01
C MET A 391 12.27 1.92 -8.07
N PRO A 392 12.14 3.11 -7.46
CA PRO A 392 13.22 4.09 -7.38
C PRO A 392 14.49 3.52 -6.69
N LYS A 393 15.67 3.95 -7.13
CA LYS A 393 16.98 3.53 -6.56
C LYS A 393 17.12 3.76 -5.05
N ASN A 394 16.44 4.77 -4.52
CA ASN A 394 16.42 5.13 -3.10
C ASN A 394 15.21 4.57 -2.33
N PHE A 395 14.34 3.79 -2.98
CA PHE A 395 13.16 3.16 -2.40
C PHE A 395 12.89 1.80 -3.06
N VAL A 396 13.82 0.85 -2.94
CA VAL A 396 13.78 -0.44 -3.68
C VAL A 396 12.64 -1.35 -3.19
N THR A 397 12.49 -1.52 -1.88
CA THR A 397 11.31 -2.12 -1.25
C THR A 397 11.01 -1.36 0.04
N PRO A 398 9.74 -1.30 0.49
CA PRO A 398 9.41 -0.65 1.76
C PRO A 398 10.13 -1.31 2.96
N PRO A 399 10.46 -0.55 4.02
CA PRO A 399 11.27 -1.01 5.14
C PRO A 399 10.44 -1.81 6.16
N PHE A 400 9.83 -2.92 5.71
CA PHE A 400 9.04 -3.84 6.52
C PHE A 400 8.79 -5.17 5.78
N PRO A 401 8.45 -6.26 6.51
CA PRO A 401 8.11 -7.57 5.94
C PRO A 401 7.05 -7.56 4.84
N GLY A 402 7.04 -8.59 3.99
CA GLY A 402 6.18 -8.70 2.80
C GLY A 402 4.71 -8.94 3.14
N TYR A 403 4.39 -10.10 3.68
CA TYR A 403 3.03 -10.51 3.97
C TYR A 403 2.48 -9.78 5.20
N THR A 404 1.37 -9.05 5.13
CA THR A 404 0.40 -8.91 4.02
C THR A 404 0.55 -7.57 3.26
N SER A 405 -0.09 -7.40 2.11
CA SER A 405 -0.07 -6.12 1.37
C SER A 405 -0.90 -5.04 2.08
N GLY A 406 -0.23 -4.06 2.68
CA GLY A 406 -0.89 -2.90 3.29
C GLY A 406 -1.73 -2.11 2.28
N HIS A 407 -1.19 -1.83 1.08
CA HIS A 407 -1.90 -1.07 0.04
C HIS A 407 -3.22 -1.74 -0.34
N SER A 408 -3.23 -3.06 -0.51
CA SER A 408 -4.42 -3.83 -0.85
C SER A 408 -5.47 -3.77 0.29
N THR A 409 -5.03 -3.87 1.54
CA THR A 409 -5.93 -3.81 2.71
C THR A 409 -6.54 -2.43 2.89
N PHE A 410 -5.71 -1.37 2.85
CA PHE A 410 -6.17 0.03 2.93
C PHE A 410 -7.16 0.35 1.83
N SER A 411 -6.83 -0.05 0.61
CA SER A 411 -7.62 0.31 -0.55
C SER A 411 -8.98 -0.37 -0.54
N ARG A 412 -9.03 -1.67 -0.20
CA ARG A 412 -10.31 -2.36 -0.13
C ARG A 412 -11.17 -1.89 1.04
N SER A 413 -10.58 -1.57 2.20
CA SER A 413 -11.35 -1.03 3.33
C SER A 413 -11.93 0.35 3.02
N ALA A 414 -11.14 1.22 2.39
CA ALA A 414 -11.58 2.53 1.93
C ALA A 414 -12.68 2.45 0.86
N ALA A 415 -12.52 1.58 -0.14
CA ALA A 415 -13.52 1.39 -1.19
C ALA A 415 -14.89 0.94 -0.64
N GLU A 416 -14.91 0.04 0.34
CA GLU A 416 -16.17 -0.34 1.02
C GLU A 416 -16.82 0.84 1.73
N VAL A 417 -16.03 1.66 2.44
CA VAL A 417 -16.54 2.86 3.10
C VAL A 417 -17.09 3.85 2.09
N LEU A 418 -16.37 4.13 1.00
CA LEU A 418 -16.84 5.06 -0.04
C LEU A 418 -18.10 4.55 -0.73
N ALA A 419 -18.16 3.25 -1.03
CA ALA A 419 -19.36 2.64 -1.59
C ALA A 419 -20.56 2.76 -0.63
N ALA A 420 -20.34 2.48 0.65
CA ALA A 420 -21.38 2.51 1.66
C ALA A 420 -21.87 3.92 1.98
N ILE A 421 -20.97 4.91 2.05
CA ILE A 421 -21.32 6.28 2.42
C ILE A 421 -21.98 7.03 1.27
N THR A 422 -21.56 6.79 0.02
CA THR A 422 -22.20 7.37 -1.18
C THR A 422 -23.45 6.62 -1.60
N GLY A 423 -23.62 5.38 -1.12
CA GLY A 423 -24.77 4.52 -1.41
C GLY A 423 -24.70 3.80 -2.75
N THR A 424 -23.54 3.81 -3.40
CA THR A 424 -23.29 3.18 -4.69
C THR A 424 -21.83 2.77 -4.79
N PRO A 425 -21.47 1.63 -5.41
CA PRO A 425 -20.07 1.28 -5.62
C PRO A 425 -19.39 2.14 -6.70
N PHE A 426 -20.17 2.85 -7.52
CA PHE A 426 -19.67 3.62 -8.65
C PHE A 426 -19.20 5.02 -8.24
N PHE A 427 -18.16 5.51 -8.91
CA PHE A 427 -17.79 6.93 -8.87
C PHE A 427 -18.97 7.80 -9.34
N PRO A 428 -19.09 9.07 -8.90
CA PRO A 428 -20.09 9.99 -9.41
C PRO A 428 -20.07 10.05 -10.95
N GLY A 429 -21.22 9.87 -11.60
CA GLY A 429 -21.28 9.80 -13.08
C GLY A 429 -20.82 8.47 -13.69
N GLY A 430 -20.48 7.48 -12.86
CA GLY A 430 -20.03 6.15 -13.28
C GLY A 430 -18.58 6.08 -13.75
N LEU A 431 -17.78 7.12 -13.51
CA LEU A 431 -16.38 7.17 -13.95
C LEU A 431 -15.54 8.06 -13.02
N GLY A 432 -14.50 7.49 -12.42
CA GLY A 432 -13.38 8.25 -11.89
C GLY A 432 -12.21 8.15 -12.86
N SER A 433 -11.41 9.21 -13.00
CA SER A 433 -10.23 9.16 -13.84
C SER A 433 -9.05 9.98 -13.31
N PHE A 434 -7.86 9.65 -13.82
CA PHE A 434 -6.61 10.34 -13.56
C PHE A 434 -5.75 10.38 -14.83
N VAL A 435 -5.20 11.55 -15.16
CA VAL A 435 -4.38 11.73 -16.38
C VAL A 435 -2.90 11.71 -16.04
N ALA A 436 -2.19 10.74 -16.61
CA ALA A 436 -0.73 10.67 -16.63
C ALA A 436 -0.20 11.21 -17.97
N THR A 437 0.27 12.45 -17.97
CA THR A 437 0.74 13.15 -19.18
C THR A 437 1.96 12.49 -19.80
N GLU A 438 1.94 12.35 -21.13
CA GLU A 438 3.06 11.88 -21.96
C GLU A 438 4.40 12.54 -21.57
N ASN A 439 5.44 11.74 -21.39
CA ASN A 439 6.83 12.15 -21.10
C ASN A 439 7.03 13.05 -19.85
N GLU A 440 5.99 13.27 -19.04
CA GLU A 440 6.03 14.17 -17.88
C GLU A 440 5.73 13.47 -16.55
N TYR A 441 4.95 12.39 -16.58
CA TYR A 441 4.41 11.81 -15.35
C TYR A 441 5.39 10.89 -14.60
N LEU A 442 6.11 10.02 -15.30
CA LEU A 442 6.92 8.98 -14.66
C LEU A 442 8.23 9.53 -14.09
N ALA A 443 8.56 9.12 -12.87
CA ALA A 443 9.77 9.52 -12.16
C ALA A 443 10.80 8.39 -12.03
N ILE A 444 10.40 7.12 -12.16
CA ILE A 444 11.34 5.99 -12.11
C ILE A 444 12.18 5.95 -13.39
N GLU A 445 11.56 6.22 -14.54
CA GLU A 445 12.16 6.30 -15.87
C GLU A 445 11.31 7.17 -16.81
N HIS A 446 11.90 7.71 -17.87
CA HIS A 446 11.21 8.62 -18.80
C HIS A 446 9.95 8.00 -19.43
N GLY A 447 8.85 8.76 -19.43
CA GLY A 447 7.57 8.36 -20.01
C GLY A 447 6.38 8.89 -19.19
N PRO A 448 5.17 8.37 -19.43
CA PRO A 448 4.82 7.35 -20.42
C PRO A 448 5.03 7.82 -21.87
N GLY A 449 5.18 6.89 -22.82
CA GLY A 449 5.39 7.23 -24.24
C GLY A 449 4.16 7.79 -24.96
N GLN A 450 3.01 7.84 -24.29
CA GLN A 450 1.78 8.53 -24.67
C GLN A 450 1.03 8.93 -23.39
N THR A 451 0.11 9.89 -23.47
CA THR A 451 -0.77 10.18 -22.33
C THR A 451 -1.64 8.96 -22.02
N VAL A 452 -1.68 8.56 -20.75
CA VAL A 452 -2.50 7.46 -20.25
C VAL A 452 -3.53 8.04 -19.29
N GLU A 453 -4.82 7.76 -19.50
CA GLU A 453 -5.87 8.08 -18.55
C GLU A 453 -6.25 6.81 -17.77
N LEU A 454 -5.92 6.77 -16.48
CA LEU A 454 -6.43 5.71 -15.62
C LEU A 454 -7.91 5.96 -15.40
N GLN A 455 -8.73 4.93 -15.62
CA GLN A 455 -10.18 5.01 -15.49
C GLN A 455 -10.72 3.91 -14.59
N TRP A 456 -11.71 4.25 -13.75
CA TRP A 456 -12.37 3.32 -12.83
C TRP A 456 -13.87 3.55 -12.84
N ALA A 457 -14.66 2.49 -13.03
CA ALA A 457 -16.12 2.59 -12.88
C ALA A 457 -16.49 2.62 -11.39
N THR A 458 -15.89 1.73 -10.60
CA THR A 458 -16.18 1.55 -9.18
C THR A 458 -14.99 1.86 -8.28
N TYR A 459 -15.26 2.18 -7.01
CA TYR A 459 -14.20 2.28 -6.00
C TYR A 459 -13.45 0.95 -5.82
N TYR A 460 -14.10 -0.18 -6.10
CA TYR A 460 -13.49 -1.49 -6.06
C TYR A 460 -12.48 -1.70 -7.19
N ASP A 461 -12.74 -1.17 -8.39
CA ASP A 461 -11.77 -1.22 -9.50
C ASP A 461 -10.50 -0.42 -9.16
N ALA A 462 -10.67 0.76 -8.56
CA ALA A 462 -9.54 1.56 -8.07
C ALA A 462 -8.75 0.79 -6.99
N ALA A 463 -9.44 0.15 -6.05
CA ALA A 463 -8.80 -0.64 -5.01
C ALA A 463 -8.07 -1.89 -5.53
N ASP A 464 -8.64 -2.58 -6.50
CA ASP A 464 -8.00 -3.73 -7.14
C ASP A 464 -6.81 -3.30 -8.00
N GLN A 465 -6.89 -2.13 -8.65
CA GLN A 465 -5.74 -1.53 -9.34
C GLN A 465 -4.60 -1.17 -8.37
N ALA A 466 -4.93 -0.65 -7.18
CA ALA A 466 -3.95 -0.42 -6.13
C ALA A 466 -3.26 -1.73 -5.70
N GLY A 467 -3.99 -2.85 -5.65
CA GLY A 467 -3.43 -4.17 -5.37
C GLY A 467 -2.46 -4.65 -6.47
N ILE A 468 -2.90 -4.70 -7.73
CA ILE A 468 -2.06 -5.16 -8.85
C ILE A 468 -0.84 -4.26 -9.09
N SER A 469 -0.91 -2.97 -8.75
CA SER A 469 0.24 -2.06 -8.83
C SER A 469 1.45 -2.56 -8.03
N ARG A 470 1.22 -3.27 -6.91
CA ARG A 470 2.31 -3.80 -6.07
C ARG A 470 3.01 -4.99 -6.69
N ARG A 471 2.28 -5.74 -7.53
CA ARG A 471 2.80 -6.83 -8.36
C ARG A 471 3.54 -6.28 -9.59
N PHE A 472 3.01 -5.25 -10.26
CA PHE A 472 3.73 -4.55 -11.33
C PHE A 472 5.05 -3.96 -10.83
N GLY A 473 5.06 -3.35 -9.64
CA GLY A 473 6.29 -2.89 -8.99
C GLY A 473 7.19 -4.02 -8.47
N GLY A 474 6.73 -5.27 -8.44
CA GLY A 474 7.53 -6.42 -8.01
C GLY A 474 7.75 -6.53 -6.49
N ILE A 475 6.94 -5.88 -5.65
CA ILE A 475 7.20 -5.83 -4.21
C ILE A 475 6.25 -6.65 -3.34
N HIS A 476 5.14 -7.13 -3.92
CA HIS A 476 4.20 -8.06 -3.31
C HIS A 476 3.74 -9.08 -4.36
N PRO A 477 3.73 -10.39 -4.05
CA PRO A 477 3.08 -11.44 -4.85
C PRO A 477 1.55 -11.48 -4.65
N TYR A 478 0.84 -12.22 -5.50
CA TYR A 478 -0.62 -12.36 -5.40
C TYR A 478 -1.10 -12.94 -4.06
N TYR A 479 -0.31 -13.82 -3.43
CA TYR A 479 -0.67 -14.36 -2.12
C TYR A 479 -0.53 -13.34 -0.98
N ASP A 480 0.18 -12.22 -1.17
CA ASP A 480 0.14 -11.08 -0.25
C ASP A 480 -1.09 -10.20 -0.52
N ASP A 481 -1.47 -10.07 -1.80
CA ASP A 481 -2.50 -9.14 -2.30
C ASP A 481 -3.92 -9.66 -2.04
N TYR A 482 -4.25 -10.88 -2.46
CA TYR A 482 -5.63 -11.37 -2.43
C TYR A 482 -6.22 -11.51 -1.02
N PRO A 483 -5.52 -12.10 -0.03
CA PRO A 483 -6.04 -12.13 1.35
C PRO A 483 -6.22 -10.72 1.93
N SER A 484 -5.33 -9.79 1.57
CA SER A 484 -5.42 -8.39 1.99
C SER A 484 -6.66 -7.69 1.44
N ARG A 485 -7.03 -7.92 0.17
CA ARG A 485 -8.28 -7.41 -0.39
C ARG A 485 -9.47 -8.00 0.37
N ILE A 486 -9.50 -9.32 0.59
CA ILE A 486 -10.59 -9.99 1.31
C ILE A 486 -10.76 -9.39 2.71
N THR A 487 -9.70 -9.29 3.50
CA THR A 487 -9.79 -8.75 4.86
C THR A 487 -10.03 -7.25 4.88
N GLY A 488 -9.47 -6.49 3.95
CA GLY A 488 -9.79 -5.07 3.79
C GLY A 488 -11.28 -4.84 3.57
N SER A 489 -11.95 -5.70 2.77
CA SER A 489 -13.41 -5.62 2.61
C SER A 489 -14.17 -5.82 3.93
N LEU A 490 -13.76 -6.79 4.75
CA LEU A 490 -14.36 -7.04 6.06
C LEU A 490 -14.16 -5.87 7.02
N ILE A 491 -12.94 -5.31 7.06
CA ILE A 491 -12.58 -4.15 7.89
C ILE A 491 -13.43 -2.94 7.49
N GLY A 492 -13.54 -2.63 6.19
CA GLY A 492 -14.34 -1.50 5.71
C GLY A 492 -15.81 -1.61 6.09
N LYS A 493 -16.40 -2.82 5.97
CA LYS A 493 -17.78 -3.10 6.38
C LYS A 493 -17.98 -2.93 7.89
N LYS A 494 -17.02 -3.40 8.70
CA LYS A 494 -17.05 -3.23 10.17
C LYS A 494 -16.93 -1.75 10.56
N ALA A 495 -16.00 -1.02 9.95
CA ALA A 495 -15.85 0.41 10.18
C ALA A 495 -17.12 1.19 9.81
N TRP A 496 -17.74 0.85 8.68
CA TRP A 496 -19.04 1.42 8.31
C TRP A 496 -20.13 1.13 9.34
N ALA A 497 -20.27 -0.13 9.78
CA ALA A 497 -21.24 -0.49 10.81
C ALA A 497 -20.98 0.27 12.13
N ARG A 498 -19.71 0.43 12.50
CA ARG A 498 -19.28 1.17 13.70
C ARG A 498 -19.67 2.63 13.62
N VAL A 499 -19.45 3.31 12.49
CA VAL A 499 -19.76 4.73 12.36
C VAL A 499 -21.25 5.04 12.35
N GLN A 500 -22.09 4.13 11.87
CA GLN A 500 -23.53 4.31 11.91
C GLN A 500 -24.06 4.50 13.34
N LEU A 501 -23.38 3.96 14.35
CA LEU A 501 -23.69 4.18 15.78
C LEU A 501 -23.44 5.63 16.24
N PHE A 502 -22.60 6.38 15.52
CA PHE A 502 -22.36 7.80 15.76
C PHE A 502 -23.25 8.70 14.91
N TYR A 503 -23.69 8.24 13.73
CA TYR A 503 -24.50 9.04 12.79
C TYR A 503 -26.01 9.04 13.08
N GLY A 504 -26.49 8.08 13.87
CA GLY A 504 -27.89 8.04 14.30
C GLY A 504 -28.27 9.22 15.20
N SER A 505 -29.57 9.47 15.35
CA SER A 505 -30.12 10.45 16.28
C SER A 505 -29.88 10.02 17.71
N LYS A 506 -28.67 10.22 18.25
CA LYS A 506 -28.50 10.34 19.69
C LYS A 506 -29.28 11.58 20.10
N SER A 507 -30.45 11.40 20.70
CA SER A 507 -31.07 12.42 21.52
C SER A 507 -30.06 12.74 22.64
N VAL A 508 -29.21 13.73 22.40
CA VAL A 508 -28.56 14.41 23.50
C VAL A 508 -29.70 15.14 24.18
N ALA A 509 -30.22 14.57 25.26
CA ALA A 509 -30.97 15.35 26.22
C ALA A 509 -30.03 16.45 26.66
N LEU A 510 -30.21 17.65 26.12
CA LEU A 510 -29.72 18.87 26.74
C LEU A 510 -30.31 18.83 28.14
N GLY A 511 -29.49 18.49 29.14
CA GLY A 511 -29.88 18.66 30.53
C GLY A 511 -30.31 20.10 30.68
N GLU A 512 -31.58 20.32 31.07
CA GLU A 512 -32.11 21.65 31.25
C GLU A 512 -31.20 22.48 32.15
N PRO A 513 -30.91 23.74 31.81
CA PRO A 513 -30.20 24.62 32.70
C PRO A 513 -31.14 25.03 33.84
N GLY A 514 -30.87 24.47 35.01
CA GLY A 514 -31.11 25.14 36.28
C GLY A 514 -32.18 24.52 37.18
N ARG A 515 -31.74 24.15 38.38
CA ARG A 515 -32.33 24.73 39.60
C ARG A 515 -31.22 24.98 40.61
N HIS A 516 -30.86 26.27 40.74
CA HIS A 516 -30.32 26.82 41.98
C HIS A 516 -31.13 26.29 43.17
N ARG A 517 -30.49 25.52 44.05
CA ARG A 517 -30.94 25.41 45.44
C ARG A 517 -30.16 26.41 46.27
N GLY A 518 -30.76 27.59 46.45
CA GLY A 518 -30.43 28.50 47.55
C GLY A 518 -31.10 28.04 48.86
N PRO A 519 -30.64 28.55 50.01
CA PRO A 519 -30.69 27.87 51.31
C PRO A 519 -31.99 28.11 52.09
N GLY A 520 -32.42 27.13 52.90
CA GLY A 520 -33.55 27.34 53.82
C GLY A 520 -33.98 26.12 54.66
N SER A 521 -33.72 26.22 55.96
CA SER A 521 -34.44 25.66 57.14
C SER A 521 -34.54 24.14 57.40
N ILE A 522 -33.67 23.66 58.31
CA ILE A 522 -33.93 23.24 59.72
C ILE A 522 -35.17 22.37 60.06
N ARG A 523 -34.86 21.20 60.70
CA ARG A 523 -35.60 20.34 61.69
C ARG A 523 -36.77 19.47 61.17
N ALA A 524 -37.03 18.26 61.71
CA ALA A 524 -36.53 17.48 62.84
C ALA A 524 -36.78 15.97 62.59
N GLU A 525 -35.82 15.10 62.89
CA GLU A 525 -35.72 14.22 64.07
C GLU A 525 -34.28 13.71 64.19
#